data_AF-A0A2P2L1V0-F1
#
_entry.id   AF-A0A2P2L1V0-F1
#
_cell.length_a   1.000
_cell.length_b   1.000
_cell.length_c   1.000
_cell.angle_alpha   90.00
_cell.angle_beta   90.00
_cell.angle_gamma   90.00
#
_symmetry.space_group_name_H-M   'P 1'
#
loop_
_entity.id
_entity.type
_entity.pdbx_description
1 polymer ?
#
loop_
_entity_poly.entity_id
_entity_poly.type
_entity_poly.pdbx_seq_one_letter_code
_entity_poly.pdbx_strand_id
1 'polypeptide(L)'
;MKRVGIVWIVEKQIQMGKAKRKHIWVGAILCWVFFMLFTPKIPLSHKHPFFADMRNFLGVPNTLNVITNFPFLVVGVTGFVLSLQGCLFNIRLRGEVWGWALFFGGMVGVAFGSAYYHLKPSDSRVMWDILPMMIAYSSLFSSFLVERMGQRIGLSCFIGLLLIVVLSMANARTFNDLRLCMMFQLIPSIAIPAMSVFYPPKYTHSIYWLWSAGI
;
A
#
# COMPACT_ATOMS: atom_id res chain seq x y z
N MET A 1 9.52 23.36 46.08
CA MET A 1 10.59 23.35 45.04
C MET A 1 10.71 22.08 44.19
N LYS A 2 10.48 20.85 44.70
CA LYS A 2 10.67 19.61 43.90
C LYS A 2 9.71 19.41 42.70
N ARG A 3 8.51 20.02 42.73
CA ARG A 3 7.47 19.82 41.69
C ARG A 3 7.78 20.54 40.36
N VAL A 4 8.56 21.63 40.40
CA VAL A 4 8.94 22.42 39.21
C VAL A 4 10.04 21.75 38.39
N GLY A 5 11.01 21.09 39.06
CA GLY A 5 12.09 20.37 38.38
C GLY A 5 11.63 19.14 37.60
N ILE A 6 10.62 18.42 38.11
CA ILE A 6 10.02 17.27 37.42
C ILE A 6 9.28 17.72 36.15
N VAL A 7 8.51 18.81 36.20
CA VAL A 7 7.81 19.36 35.04
C VAL A 7 8.79 19.79 33.96
N TRP A 8 9.89 20.46 34.33
CA TRP A 8 10.92 20.89 33.38
C TRP A 8 11.64 19.71 32.69
N ILE A 9 11.93 18.63 33.43
CA ILE A 9 12.54 17.43 32.86
C ILE A 9 11.57 16.73 31.90
N VAL A 10 10.29 16.62 32.26
CA VAL A 10 9.26 16.01 31.41
C VAL A 10 9.04 16.82 30.13
N GLU A 11 8.94 18.15 30.20
CA GLU A 11 8.84 19.01 29.02
C GLU A 11 10.07 18.88 28.12
N LYS A 12 11.28 18.86 28.70
CA LYS A 12 12.52 18.69 27.94
C LYS A 12 12.57 17.33 27.24
N GLN A 13 12.13 16.25 27.89
CA GLN A 13 12.04 14.92 27.26
C GLN A 13 11.01 14.89 26.12
N ILE A 14 9.84 15.53 26.30
CA ILE A 14 8.82 15.64 25.25
C ILE A 14 9.33 16.46 24.06
N GLN A 15 10.01 17.57 24.31
CA GLN A 15 10.59 18.42 23.26
C GLN A 15 11.72 17.70 22.51
N MET A 16 12.60 16.98 23.22
CA MET A 16 13.61 16.14 22.58
C MET A 16 13.00 15.00 21.75
N GLY A 17 11.93 14.37 22.22
CA GLY A 17 11.17 13.37 21.46
C GLY A 17 10.55 13.94 20.18
N LYS A 18 9.94 15.13 20.26
CA LYS A 18 9.40 15.86 19.09
C LYS A 18 10.51 16.25 18.11
N ALA A 19 11.64 16.73 18.61
CA ALA A 19 12.80 17.09 17.79
C ALA A 19 13.34 15.85 17.06
N LYS A 20 13.57 14.73 17.74
CA LYS A 20 14.01 13.47 17.10
C LYS A 20 13.04 13.02 16.00
N ARG A 21 11.73 13.08 16.27
CA ARG A 21 10.70 12.74 15.28
C ARG A 21 10.75 13.68 14.07
N LYS A 22 10.96 14.97 14.27
CA LYS A 22 11.13 15.96 13.18
C LYS A 22 12.33 15.61 12.29
N HIS A 23 13.48 15.25 12.88
CA HIS A 23 14.67 14.87 12.11
C HIS A 23 14.44 13.61 11.27
N ILE A 24 13.70 12.61 11.80
CA ILE A 24 13.34 11.40 11.05
C ILE A 24 12.48 11.76 9.83
N TRP A 25 11.46 12.59 10.00
CA TRP A 25 10.61 13.04 8.88
C TRP A 25 11.38 13.84 7.84
N VAL A 26 12.25 14.75 8.28
CA VAL A 26 13.13 15.52 7.37
C VAL A 26 14.05 14.58 6.60
N GLY A 27 14.69 13.62 7.28
CA GLY A 27 15.53 12.62 6.63
C GLY A 27 14.76 11.77 5.61
N ALA A 28 13.54 11.32 5.94
CA ALA A 28 12.69 10.56 5.03
C ALA A 28 12.30 11.38 3.78
N ILE A 29 11.93 12.65 3.96
CA ILE A 29 11.62 13.55 2.84
C ILE A 29 12.86 13.79 1.97
N LEU A 30 14.01 14.06 2.57
CA LEU A 30 15.27 14.25 1.82
C LEU A 30 15.65 12.99 1.04
N CYS A 31 15.51 11.80 1.65
CA CYS A 31 15.76 10.52 0.98
C CYS A 31 14.80 10.32 -0.20
N TRP A 32 13.51 10.63 -0.02
CA TRP A 32 12.51 10.55 -1.09
C TRP A 32 12.79 11.54 -2.23
N VAL A 33 13.13 12.79 -1.92
CA VAL A 33 13.52 13.79 -2.92
C VAL A 33 14.78 13.34 -3.67
N PHE A 34 15.79 12.85 -2.96
CA PHE A 34 17.00 12.29 -3.56
C PHE A 34 16.65 11.16 -4.53
N PHE A 35 15.81 10.20 -4.10
CA PHE A 35 15.35 9.13 -4.98
C PHE A 35 14.65 9.68 -6.24
N MET A 36 13.78 10.68 -6.11
CA MET A 36 13.09 11.30 -7.25
C MET A 36 13.99 12.14 -8.17
N LEU A 37 15.13 12.64 -7.68
CA LEU A 37 16.08 13.40 -8.50
C LEU A 37 17.02 12.47 -9.28
N PHE A 38 17.46 11.38 -8.66
CA PHE A 38 18.50 10.52 -9.20
C PHE A 38 17.98 9.28 -9.96
N THR A 39 16.69 8.94 -9.82
CA THR A 39 16.09 7.88 -10.63
C THR A 39 15.57 8.42 -11.96
N PRO A 40 15.83 7.75 -13.10
CA PRO A 40 15.25 8.16 -14.37
C PRO A 40 13.72 8.03 -14.31
N LYS A 41 13.01 8.86 -15.09
CA LYS A 41 11.55 8.76 -15.21
C LYS A 41 11.17 7.37 -15.72
N ILE A 42 10.09 6.84 -15.16
CA ILE A 42 9.55 5.55 -15.60
C ILE A 42 8.33 5.86 -16.48
N PRO A 43 8.45 5.73 -17.81
CA PRO A 43 7.37 6.11 -18.71
C PRO A 43 6.15 5.20 -18.54
N LEU A 44 4.95 5.79 -18.63
CA LEU A 44 3.69 5.04 -18.77
C LEU A 44 3.63 4.30 -20.12
N SER A 45 4.20 4.94 -21.16
CA SER A 45 4.23 4.44 -22.53
C SER A 45 5.52 3.70 -22.85
N HIS A 46 5.44 2.38 -22.97
CA HIS A 46 6.45 1.60 -23.68
C HIS A 46 5.96 1.41 -25.12
N LYS A 47 6.69 1.97 -26.10
CA LYS A 47 6.49 1.63 -27.51
C LYS A 47 6.76 0.12 -27.65
N HIS A 48 5.67 -0.66 -27.68
CA HIS A 48 5.63 -2.12 -27.62
C HIS A 48 6.09 -2.73 -26.28
N PRO A 49 5.16 -3.04 -25.35
CA PRO A 49 5.49 -3.87 -24.21
C PRO A 49 5.81 -5.29 -24.70
N PHE A 50 7.09 -5.62 -24.80
CA PHE A 50 7.55 -6.98 -25.04
C PHE A 50 7.43 -7.77 -23.73
N PHE A 51 6.26 -8.41 -23.52
CA PHE A 51 6.14 -9.43 -22.49
C PHE A 51 7.01 -10.64 -22.81
N ALA A 52 7.58 -11.27 -21.78
CA ALA A 52 8.27 -12.55 -21.95
C ALA A 52 7.31 -13.65 -22.44
N ASP A 53 6.04 -13.57 -22.04
CA ASP A 53 4.98 -14.43 -22.53
C ASP A 53 4.28 -13.82 -23.76
N MET A 54 4.48 -14.44 -24.92
CA MET A 54 3.82 -14.10 -26.19
C MET A 54 2.90 -15.23 -26.67
N ARG A 55 2.64 -16.23 -25.83
CA ARG A 55 1.80 -17.38 -26.19
C ARG A 55 0.35 -16.94 -26.33
N ASN A 56 -0.35 -17.61 -27.24
CA ASN A 56 -1.78 -17.45 -27.47
C ASN A 56 -2.45 -18.83 -27.41
N PHE A 57 -2.84 -19.24 -26.21
CA PHE A 57 -3.62 -20.45 -25.99
C PHE A 57 -5.11 -20.10 -26.00
N LEU A 58 -5.91 -20.88 -26.74
CA LEU A 58 -7.37 -20.77 -26.78
C LEU A 58 -7.89 -19.37 -27.17
N GLY A 59 -7.12 -18.60 -27.96
CA GLY A 59 -7.50 -17.25 -28.39
C GLY A 59 -7.19 -16.15 -27.37
N VAL A 60 -6.55 -16.46 -26.24
CA VAL A 60 -6.16 -15.49 -25.21
C VAL A 60 -4.69 -15.09 -25.40
N PRO A 61 -4.37 -13.86 -25.83
CA PRO A 61 -2.99 -13.39 -25.95
C PRO A 61 -2.33 -13.23 -24.57
N ASN A 62 -1.00 -13.38 -24.50
CA ASN A 62 -0.23 -13.30 -23.25
C ASN A 62 -0.83 -14.22 -22.17
N THR A 63 -1.21 -15.45 -22.57
CA THR A 63 -2.12 -16.31 -21.81
C THR A 63 -1.66 -16.52 -20.36
N LEU A 64 -0.36 -16.76 -20.13
CA LEU A 64 0.11 -16.99 -18.78
C LEU A 64 -0.01 -15.73 -17.93
N ASN A 65 0.30 -14.56 -18.48
CA ASN A 65 0.14 -13.29 -17.75
C ASN A 65 -1.33 -13.05 -17.36
N VAL A 66 -2.28 -13.47 -18.20
CA VAL A 66 -3.72 -13.36 -17.91
C VAL A 66 -4.14 -14.37 -16.84
N ILE A 67 -3.79 -15.65 -17.00
CA ILE A 67 -4.19 -16.74 -16.11
C ILE A 67 -3.61 -16.58 -14.70
N THR A 68 -2.38 -16.05 -14.57
CA THR A 68 -1.76 -15.82 -13.25
C THR A 68 -2.48 -14.77 -12.41
N ASN A 69 -3.47 -14.06 -12.95
CA ASN A 69 -4.34 -13.17 -12.18
C ASN A 69 -5.47 -13.90 -11.44
N PHE A 70 -5.80 -15.14 -11.84
CA PHE A 70 -6.90 -15.90 -11.24
C PHE A 70 -6.72 -16.16 -9.74
N PRO A 71 -5.52 -16.50 -9.22
CA PRO A 71 -5.31 -16.61 -7.78
C PRO A 71 -5.64 -15.32 -7.01
N PHE A 72 -5.32 -14.14 -7.56
CA PHE A 72 -5.67 -12.86 -6.94
C PHE A 72 -7.20 -12.69 -6.84
N LEU A 73 -7.94 -13.13 -7.87
CA LEU A 73 -9.41 -13.11 -7.85
C LEU A 73 -9.97 -14.02 -6.76
N VAL A 74 -9.48 -15.26 -6.66
CA VAL A 74 -9.95 -16.24 -5.67
C VAL A 74 -9.72 -15.72 -4.25
N VAL A 75 -8.49 -15.28 -3.96
CA VAL A 75 -8.13 -14.73 -2.64
C VAL A 75 -8.89 -13.43 -2.36
N GLY A 76 -8.99 -12.55 -3.35
CA GLY A 76 -9.69 -11.28 -3.26
C GLY A 76 -11.18 -11.44 -2.95
N VAL A 77 -11.90 -12.27 -3.70
CA VAL A 77 -13.35 -12.51 -3.47
C VAL A 77 -13.57 -13.14 -2.11
N THR A 78 -12.80 -14.18 -1.78
CA THR A 78 -12.94 -14.90 -0.50
C THR A 78 -12.70 -13.94 0.67
N GLY A 79 -11.59 -13.20 0.66
CA GLY A 79 -11.27 -12.25 1.72
C GLY A 79 -12.25 -11.09 1.80
N PHE A 80 -12.78 -10.61 0.67
CA PHE A 80 -13.79 -9.54 0.63
C PHE A 80 -15.08 -9.98 1.30
N VAL A 81 -15.62 -11.14 0.92
CA VAL A 81 -16.85 -11.71 1.50
C VAL A 81 -16.67 -11.94 3.00
N LEU A 82 -15.56 -12.56 3.41
CA LEU A 82 -15.27 -12.82 4.82
C LEU A 82 -15.12 -11.53 5.65
N SER A 83 -14.54 -10.49 5.06
CA SER A 83 -14.41 -9.18 5.72
C SER A 83 -15.78 -8.56 5.98
N LEU A 84 -16.70 -8.63 5.01
CA LEU A 84 -18.06 -8.08 5.14
C LEU A 84 -18.95 -8.89 6.09
N GLN A 85 -18.77 -10.21 6.15
CA GLN A 85 -19.53 -11.08 7.05
C GLN A 85 -19.11 -10.91 8.52
N GLY A 86 -17.94 -10.35 8.80
CA GLY A 86 -17.46 -10.12 10.17
C GLY A 86 -17.15 -11.39 10.96
N CYS A 87 -17.24 -12.57 10.34
CA CYS A 87 -17.20 -13.85 11.04
C CYS A 87 -15.79 -14.39 11.30
N LEU A 88 -14.78 -14.00 10.51
CA LEU A 88 -13.50 -14.73 10.51
C LEU A 88 -12.38 -14.06 11.30
N PHE A 89 -12.40 -12.74 11.39
CA PHE A 89 -11.41 -11.99 12.14
C PHE A 89 -12.13 -11.40 13.34
N ASN A 90 -11.70 -11.73 14.56
CA ASN A 90 -12.18 -11.13 15.80
C ASN A 90 -11.75 -9.65 15.91
N ILE A 91 -12.04 -8.88 14.85
CA ILE A 91 -11.71 -7.49 14.63
C ILE A 91 -12.56 -6.67 15.57
N ARG A 92 -11.91 -5.98 16.50
CA ARG A 92 -12.61 -5.12 17.47
C ARG A 92 -12.98 -3.75 16.88
N LEU A 93 -12.36 -3.32 15.79
CA LEU A 93 -12.52 -1.97 15.24
C LEU A 93 -13.16 -1.98 13.87
N ARG A 94 -14.27 -1.24 13.72
CA ARG A 94 -14.95 -1.06 12.42
C ARG A 94 -14.02 -0.53 11.32
N GLY A 95 -13.01 0.27 11.67
CA GLY A 95 -12.03 0.78 10.71
C GLY A 95 -11.16 -0.32 10.09
N GLU A 96 -10.86 -1.39 10.84
CA GLU A 96 -10.08 -2.53 10.32
C GLU A 96 -10.91 -3.31 9.30
N VAL A 97 -12.22 -3.49 9.52
CA VAL A 97 -13.12 -4.16 8.57
C VAL A 97 -13.10 -3.47 7.20
N TRP A 98 -13.23 -2.14 7.18
CA TRP A 98 -13.20 -1.37 5.93
C TRP A 98 -11.82 -1.42 5.26
N GLY A 99 -10.74 -1.40 6.05
CA GLY A 99 -9.38 -1.55 5.52
C GLY A 99 -9.15 -2.92 4.87
N TRP A 100 -9.60 -4.00 5.49
CA TRP A 100 -9.52 -5.34 4.90
C TRP A 100 -10.44 -5.50 3.69
N ALA A 101 -11.68 -5.02 3.76
CA ALA A 101 -12.61 -5.06 2.64
C ALA A 101 -12.04 -4.31 1.41
N LEU A 102 -11.45 -3.14 1.59
CA LEU A 102 -10.86 -2.38 0.49
C LEU A 102 -9.54 -2.98 -0.01
N PHE A 103 -8.77 -3.65 0.85
CA PHE A 103 -7.60 -4.42 0.42
C PHE A 103 -8.01 -5.57 -0.50
N PHE A 104 -8.94 -6.41 -0.07
CA PHE A 104 -9.41 -7.55 -0.85
C PHE A 104 -10.22 -7.12 -2.08
N GLY A 105 -11.01 -6.05 -1.99
CA GLY A 105 -11.65 -5.43 -3.15
C GLY A 105 -10.63 -4.90 -4.15
N GLY A 106 -9.52 -4.32 -3.65
CA GLY A 106 -8.37 -3.94 -4.45
C GLY A 106 -7.73 -5.13 -5.17
N MET A 107 -7.56 -6.27 -4.49
CA MET A 107 -7.04 -7.52 -5.08
C MET A 107 -7.94 -8.06 -6.21
N VAL A 108 -9.26 -8.00 -6.04
CA VAL A 108 -10.22 -8.31 -7.12
C VAL A 108 -10.02 -7.33 -8.28
N GLY A 109 -9.89 -6.04 -7.98
CA GLY A 109 -9.61 -5.02 -8.98
C GLY A 109 -8.29 -5.25 -9.73
N VAL A 110 -7.23 -5.69 -9.03
CA VAL A 110 -5.95 -6.08 -9.65
C VAL A 110 -6.19 -7.23 -10.62
N ALA A 111 -6.90 -8.29 -10.21
CA ALA A 111 -7.12 -9.44 -11.06
C ALA A 111 -7.79 -9.05 -12.40
N PHE A 112 -8.82 -8.19 -12.37
CA PHE A 112 -9.46 -7.70 -13.58
C PHE A 112 -8.64 -6.66 -14.33
N GLY A 113 -7.99 -5.74 -13.62
CA GLY A 113 -7.16 -4.67 -14.18
C GLY A 113 -5.95 -5.21 -14.93
N SER A 114 -5.19 -6.11 -14.30
CA SER A 114 -4.06 -6.82 -14.90
C SER A 114 -4.52 -7.66 -16.10
N ALA A 115 -5.60 -8.43 -15.98
CA ALA A 115 -6.11 -9.21 -17.11
C ALA A 115 -6.51 -8.30 -18.28
N TYR A 116 -7.21 -7.19 -18.01
CA TYR A 116 -7.63 -6.23 -19.03
C TYR A 116 -6.45 -5.56 -19.75
N TYR A 117 -5.36 -5.29 -19.02
CA TYR A 117 -4.11 -4.79 -19.58
C TYR A 117 -3.39 -5.86 -20.42
N HIS A 118 -3.19 -7.07 -19.88
CA HIS A 118 -2.45 -8.13 -20.59
C HIS A 118 -3.18 -8.67 -21.81
N LEU A 119 -4.52 -8.62 -21.84
CA LEU A 119 -5.30 -9.01 -23.04
C LEU A 119 -5.02 -8.11 -24.24
N LYS A 120 -4.80 -6.81 -24.02
CA LYS A 120 -4.45 -5.86 -25.08
C LYS A 120 -3.71 -4.68 -24.46
N PRO A 121 -2.37 -4.74 -24.38
CA PRO A 121 -1.58 -3.73 -23.67
C PRO A 121 -1.75 -2.33 -24.27
N SER A 122 -1.99 -1.34 -23.42
CA SER A 122 -1.99 0.09 -23.78
C SER A 122 -1.82 0.98 -22.55
N ASP A 123 -1.35 2.21 -22.76
CA ASP A 123 -1.12 3.21 -21.70
C ASP A 123 -2.40 3.55 -20.92
N SER A 124 -3.56 3.50 -21.59
CA SER A 124 -4.85 3.69 -20.93
C SER A 124 -5.24 2.52 -20.04
N ARG A 125 -4.81 1.30 -20.38
CA ARG A 125 -5.15 0.04 -19.68
C ARG A 125 -4.21 -0.27 -18.54
N VAL A 126 -2.92 0.07 -18.66
CA VAL A 126 -1.97 -0.09 -17.55
C VAL A 126 -2.39 0.72 -16.32
N MET A 127 -3.10 1.83 -16.52
CA MET A 127 -3.70 2.60 -15.43
C MET A 127 -4.74 1.79 -14.64
N TRP A 128 -5.51 0.94 -15.32
CA TRP A 128 -6.50 0.07 -14.68
C TRP A 128 -5.86 -1.10 -13.95
N ASP A 129 -4.61 -1.43 -14.26
CA ASP A 129 -3.80 -2.42 -13.54
C ASP A 129 -3.18 -1.81 -12.27
N ILE A 130 -2.62 -0.59 -12.39
CA ILE A 130 -1.91 0.09 -11.30
C ILE A 130 -2.86 0.67 -10.25
N LEU A 131 -4.01 1.24 -10.65
CA LEU A 131 -4.94 1.89 -9.72
C LEU A 131 -5.43 0.94 -8.60
N PRO A 132 -5.98 -0.25 -8.89
CA PRO A 132 -6.40 -1.19 -7.86
C PRO A 132 -5.25 -1.63 -6.95
N MET A 133 -4.05 -1.79 -7.51
CA MET A 133 -2.86 -2.15 -6.75
C MET A 133 -2.49 -1.08 -5.72
N MET A 134 -2.50 0.20 -6.11
CA MET A 134 -2.25 1.31 -5.18
C MET A 134 -3.30 1.41 -4.08
N ILE A 135 -4.58 1.16 -4.40
CA ILE A 135 -5.66 1.12 -3.41
C ILE A 135 -5.42 -0.03 -2.42
N ALA A 136 -5.08 -1.22 -2.92
CA ALA A 136 -4.78 -2.37 -2.08
C ALA A 136 -3.63 -2.09 -1.10
N TYR A 137 -2.49 -1.59 -1.60
CA TYR A 137 -1.36 -1.25 -0.73
C TYR A 137 -1.69 -0.14 0.28
N SER A 138 -2.42 0.90 -0.14
CA SER A 138 -2.86 1.97 0.75
C SER A 138 -3.75 1.46 1.87
N SER A 139 -4.65 0.52 1.54
CA SER A 139 -5.58 -0.09 2.47
C SER A 139 -4.87 -1.04 3.44
N LEU A 140 -3.91 -1.81 2.94
CA LEU A 140 -3.11 -2.71 3.77
C LEU A 140 -2.27 -1.92 4.78
N PHE A 141 -1.57 -0.89 4.31
CA PHE A 141 -0.73 -0.06 5.17
C PHE A 141 -1.55 0.71 6.22
N SER A 142 -2.70 1.26 5.83
CA SER A 142 -3.58 1.96 6.76
C SER A 142 -4.20 1.01 7.80
N SER A 143 -4.53 -0.23 7.43
CA SER A 143 -5.01 -1.26 8.36
C SER A 143 -3.97 -1.57 9.44
N PHE A 144 -2.69 -1.65 9.04
CA PHE A 144 -1.57 -1.77 9.98
C PHE A 144 -1.47 -0.59 10.95
N LEU A 145 -1.67 0.63 10.45
CA LEU A 145 -1.71 1.81 11.30
C LEU A 145 -2.92 1.83 12.24
N VAL A 146 -4.09 1.36 11.81
CA VAL A 146 -5.26 1.22 12.68
C VAL A 146 -4.96 0.26 13.83
N GLU A 147 -4.35 -0.90 13.54
CA GLU A 147 -4.00 -1.90 14.54
C GLU A 147 -2.98 -1.36 15.55
N ARG A 148 -1.87 -0.78 15.06
CA ARG A 148 -0.69 -0.44 15.88
C ARG A 148 -0.74 0.96 16.50
N MET A 149 -1.38 1.92 15.84
CA MET A 149 -1.40 3.34 16.24
C MET A 149 -2.82 3.87 16.55
N GLY A 150 -3.85 3.08 16.25
CA GLY A 150 -5.24 3.39 16.56
C GLY A 150 -6.06 3.92 15.38
N GLN A 151 -7.39 3.80 15.51
CA GLN A 151 -8.35 4.00 14.43
C GLN A 151 -8.32 5.40 13.79
N ARG A 152 -8.17 6.46 14.59
CA ARG A 152 -8.15 7.83 14.04
C ARG A 152 -6.93 8.05 13.14
N ILE A 153 -5.75 7.60 13.56
CA ILE A 153 -4.50 7.77 12.80
C ILE A 153 -4.56 6.95 11.52
N GLY A 154 -4.96 5.67 11.61
CA GLY A 154 -5.05 4.80 10.44
C GLY A 154 -6.09 5.26 9.42
N LEU A 155 -7.29 5.68 9.85
CA LEU A 155 -8.34 6.15 8.92
C LEU A 155 -7.97 7.49 8.26
N SER A 156 -7.41 8.44 9.00
CA SER A 156 -6.92 9.70 8.41
C SER A 156 -5.79 9.44 7.40
N CYS A 157 -4.89 8.51 7.71
CA CYS A 157 -3.85 8.08 6.78
C CYS A 157 -4.46 7.44 5.53
N PHE A 158 -5.47 6.59 5.68
CA PHE A 158 -6.15 5.95 4.56
C PHE A 158 -6.76 6.97 3.60
N ILE A 159 -7.55 7.92 4.12
CA ILE A 159 -8.17 8.98 3.31
C ILE A 159 -7.10 9.82 2.62
N GLY A 160 -6.03 10.19 3.33
CA GLY A 160 -4.91 10.92 2.76
C GLY A 160 -4.23 10.15 1.62
N LEU A 161 -3.99 8.85 1.79
CA LEU A 161 -3.39 8.01 0.75
C LEU A 161 -4.29 7.89 -0.48
N LEU A 162 -5.62 7.74 -0.33
CA LEU A 162 -6.53 7.71 -1.47
C LEU A 162 -6.51 9.01 -2.27
N LEU A 163 -6.41 10.17 -1.60
CA LEU A 163 -6.22 11.44 -2.28
C LEU A 163 -4.89 11.46 -3.06
N ILE A 164 -3.81 10.98 -2.44
CA ILE A 164 -2.49 10.88 -3.10
C ILE A 164 -2.54 9.90 -4.26
N VAL A 165 -3.32 8.81 -4.20
CA VAL A 165 -3.54 7.88 -5.32
C VAL A 165 -4.13 8.63 -6.52
N VAL A 166 -5.20 9.39 -6.32
CA VAL A 166 -5.85 10.17 -7.39
C VAL A 166 -4.88 11.18 -7.99
N LEU A 167 -4.15 11.91 -7.14
CA LEU A 167 -3.14 12.88 -7.58
C LEU A 167 -1.99 12.20 -8.35
N SER A 168 -1.54 11.03 -7.89
CA SER A 168 -0.48 10.26 -8.54
C SER A 168 -0.92 9.74 -9.90
N MET A 169 -2.16 9.29 -10.04
CA MET A 169 -2.74 8.88 -11.34
C MET A 169 -2.85 10.05 -12.32
N ALA A 170 -3.31 11.21 -11.83
CA ALA A 170 -3.37 12.41 -12.64
C ALA A 170 -1.96 12.84 -13.09
N ASN A 171 -0.99 12.83 -12.17
CA ASN A 171 0.40 13.14 -12.47
C ASN A 171 1.01 12.16 -13.49
N ALA A 172 0.77 10.85 -13.32
CA ALA A 172 1.27 9.82 -14.23
C ALA A 172 0.73 10.00 -15.65
N ARG A 173 -0.57 10.35 -15.79
CA ARG A 173 -1.19 10.67 -17.09
C ARG A 173 -0.59 11.92 -17.72
N THR A 174 -0.39 12.98 -16.94
CA THR A 174 0.05 14.29 -17.47
C THR A 174 1.53 14.31 -17.80
N PHE A 175 2.37 13.72 -16.94
CA PHE A 175 3.83 13.81 -17.06
C PHE A 175 4.49 12.54 -17.58
N ASN A 176 3.71 11.49 -17.89
CA ASN A 176 4.19 10.19 -18.35
C ASN A 176 5.26 9.63 -17.40
N ASP A 177 5.00 9.68 -16.08
CA ASP A 177 5.95 9.27 -15.04
C ASP A 177 5.25 8.49 -13.92
N LEU A 178 5.55 7.19 -13.84
CA LEU A 178 4.96 6.23 -12.90
C LEU A 178 5.64 6.20 -11.53
N ARG A 179 6.73 6.93 -11.31
CA ARG A 179 7.51 6.84 -10.07
C ARG A 179 6.67 7.11 -8.81
N LEU A 180 5.76 8.08 -8.86
CA LEU A 180 4.84 8.35 -7.75
C LEU A 180 3.90 7.18 -7.45
N CYS A 181 3.42 6.50 -8.49
CA CYS A 181 2.55 5.33 -8.33
C CYS A 181 3.32 4.16 -7.69
N MET A 182 4.58 3.94 -8.09
CA MET A 182 5.43 2.88 -7.55
C MET A 182 5.76 3.07 -6.06
N MET A 183 5.70 4.29 -5.53
CA MET A 183 5.91 4.54 -4.09
C MET A 183 4.86 3.84 -3.22
N PHE A 184 3.66 3.62 -3.73
CA PHE A 184 2.62 2.87 -3.02
C PHE A 184 2.97 1.40 -2.83
N GLN A 185 3.83 0.83 -3.66
CA GLN A 185 4.36 -0.51 -3.45
C GLN A 185 5.62 -0.48 -2.58
N LEU A 186 6.56 0.43 -2.88
CA LEU A 186 7.85 0.49 -2.20
C LEU A 186 7.74 0.86 -0.72
N ILE A 187 6.97 1.90 -0.39
CA ILE A 187 6.89 2.42 0.98
C ILE A 187 6.26 1.39 1.92
N PRO A 188 5.06 0.82 1.65
CA PRO A 188 4.47 -0.20 2.51
C PRO A 188 5.34 -1.45 2.66
N SER A 189 6.04 -1.87 1.60
CA SER A 189 6.91 -3.05 1.65
C SER A 189 8.06 -2.91 2.65
N ILE A 190 8.52 -1.68 2.93
CA ILE A 190 9.55 -1.41 3.94
C ILE A 190 8.93 -1.02 5.29
N ALA A 191 7.88 -0.19 5.25
CA ALA A 191 7.26 0.38 6.44
C ALA A 191 6.50 -0.65 7.27
N ILE A 192 5.80 -1.62 6.64
CA ILE A 192 5.06 -2.66 7.36
C ILE A 192 6.00 -3.55 8.18
N PRO A 193 7.08 -4.12 7.61
CA PRO A 193 8.06 -4.88 8.41
C PRO A 193 8.67 -4.04 9.52
N ALA A 194 9.12 -2.82 9.22
CA ALA A 194 9.70 -1.92 10.22
C ALA A 194 8.72 -1.64 11.37
N MET A 195 7.46 -1.32 11.06
CA MET A 195 6.43 -1.09 12.07
C MET A 195 6.18 -2.32 12.91
N SER A 196 6.24 -3.51 12.32
CA SER A 196 5.99 -4.76 13.03
C SER A 196 7.02 -5.05 14.11
N VAL A 197 8.28 -4.62 13.89
CA VAL A 197 9.41 -4.71 14.84
C VAL A 197 9.34 -3.61 15.91
N PHE A 198 9.01 -2.37 15.53
CA PHE A 198 9.10 -1.22 16.45
C PHE A 198 7.84 -0.95 17.27
N TYR A 199 6.65 -1.38 16.82
CA TYR A 199 5.38 -1.15 17.51
C TYR A 199 4.79 -2.48 17.96
N PRO A 200 4.37 -2.65 19.22
CA PRO A 200 3.78 -3.90 19.67
C PRO A 200 2.44 -4.19 18.99
N PRO A 201 2.11 -5.46 18.67
CA PRO A 201 0.82 -5.82 18.11
C PRO A 201 -0.30 -5.67 19.13
N LYS A 202 -1.49 -5.31 18.63
CA LYS A 202 -2.70 -5.26 19.46
C LYS A 202 -3.33 -6.63 19.68
N TYR A 203 -3.17 -7.52 18.71
CA TYR A 203 -3.72 -8.87 18.71
C TYR A 203 -2.61 -9.90 18.94
N THR A 204 -2.95 -10.99 19.63
CA THR A 204 -2.06 -12.15 19.77
C THR A 204 -1.78 -12.75 18.38
N HIS A 205 -0.61 -13.37 18.20
CA HIS A 205 -0.22 -14.05 16.96
C HIS A 205 -0.08 -13.17 15.69
N SER A 206 -0.08 -11.84 15.82
CA SER A 206 0.20 -10.91 14.71
C SER A 206 1.56 -11.16 14.03
N ILE A 207 2.50 -11.83 14.72
CA ILE A 207 3.76 -12.29 14.12
C ILE A 207 3.52 -13.26 12.96
N TYR A 208 2.60 -14.24 13.05
CA TYR A 208 2.40 -15.26 12.00
C TYR A 208 2.00 -14.67 10.66
N TRP A 209 1.38 -13.49 10.67
CA TRP A 209 1.09 -12.76 9.46
C TRP A 209 2.35 -12.33 8.71
N LEU A 210 3.42 -11.95 9.40
CA LEU A 210 4.73 -11.63 8.80
C LEU A 210 5.36 -12.87 8.15
N TRP A 211 5.34 -14.00 8.88
CA TRP A 211 5.85 -15.27 8.36
C TRP A 211 5.08 -15.70 7.11
N SER A 212 3.76 -15.51 7.08
CA SER A 212 2.94 -15.78 5.89
C SER A 212 3.22 -14.84 4.72
N ALA A 213 3.71 -13.64 4.99
CA ALA A 213 4.16 -12.67 3.99
C ALA A 213 5.62 -12.89 3.55
N GLY A 214 6.31 -13.90 4.09
CA GLY A 214 7.70 -14.23 3.73
C GLY A 214 8.76 -13.35 4.42
N ILE A 215 8.41 -12.72 5.55
CA ILE A 215 9.31 -11.94 6.43
C ILE A 215 9.53 -12.71 7.73
#